data_AF-A0A7Y3I438-F1
#
_entry.id   AF-A0A7Y3I438-F1
#
_cell.length_a   1.000
_cell.length_b   1.000
_cell.length_c   1.000
_cell.angle_alpha   90.00
_cell.angle_beta   90.00
_cell.angle_gamma   90.00
#
_symmetry.space_group_name_H-M   'P 1'
#
loop_
_entity.id
_entity.type
_entity.pdbx_description
1 polymer ?
#
loop_
_entity_poly.entity_id
_entity_poly.type
_entity_poly.pdbx_seq_one_letter_code
_entity_poly.pdbx_strand_id
1 'polypeptide(L)'
;MSTNIPLDVLDRIGVASPCSMRWEDLDGDAQMRHCGRCRLNVYNFSAMTRDEITTLVERHEGRLCGGFYRRPDGTILTRDCPVGVRAVRARVRRVAARIAAVVGVGLGAGVLAIEARGTRGRTLDPVATVRAKLAPASPFVMGEIMLTPPPVAPAAANPDE
;
A
#
# COMPACT_ATOMS: atom_id res chain seq x y z
N MET A 1 -17.63 -12.49 -11.98
CA MET A 1 -17.66 -12.89 -10.57
C MET A 1 -17.68 -11.63 -9.73
N SER A 2 -18.88 -11.22 -9.35
CA SER A 2 -19.15 -10.03 -8.54
C SER A 2 -18.63 -10.26 -7.12
N THR A 3 -17.66 -9.46 -6.70
CA THR A 3 -17.25 -9.46 -5.29
C THR A 3 -18.29 -8.64 -4.54
N ASN A 4 -19.25 -9.33 -3.94
CA ASN A 4 -20.10 -8.75 -2.91
C ASN A 4 -19.18 -8.54 -1.70
N ILE A 5 -18.65 -7.32 -1.55
CA ILE A 5 -17.76 -6.96 -0.45
C ILE A 5 -18.67 -6.65 0.75
N PRO A 6 -18.77 -7.51 1.78
CA PRO A 6 -19.30 -7.05 3.06
C PRO A 6 -18.42 -5.90 3.49
N LEU A 7 -19.00 -4.72 3.73
CA LEU A 7 -18.30 -3.48 4.06
C LEU A 7 -17.16 -3.76 5.04
N ASP A 8 -15.94 -3.84 4.52
CA ASP A 8 -14.76 -4.20 5.29
C ASP A 8 -14.58 -3.10 6.34
N VAL A 9 -14.27 -3.46 7.59
CA VAL A 9 -14.10 -2.48 8.67
C VAL A 9 -13.11 -1.39 8.24
N LEU A 10 -12.11 -1.77 7.45
CA LEU A 10 -11.09 -0.90 6.89
C LEU A 10 -11.62 0.14 5.88
N ASP A 11 -12.66 -0.17 5.12
CA ASP A 11 -13.26 0.76 4.14
C ASP A 11 -14.00 1.91 4.84
N ARG A 12 -14.36 1.72 6.11
CA ARG A 12 -15.05 2.70 6.96
C ARG A 12 -14.12 3.49 7.87
N ILE A 13 -12.83 3.20 7.86
CA ILE A 13 -11.83 3.93 8.64
C ILE A 13 -11.59 5.28 7.96
N GLY A 14 -12.16 6.34 8.54
CA GLY A 14 -11.89 7.73 8.19
C GLY A 14 -11.03 8.41 9.24
N VAL A 15 -10.25 9.42 8.85
CA VAL A 15 -9.58 10.31 9.80
C VAL A 15 -10.49 11.52 10.04
N ALA A 16 -11.05 11.62 11.24
CA ALA A 16 -11.94 12.71 11.62
C ALA A 16 -11.18 13.99 12.00
N SER A 17 -10.05 13.83 12.71
CA SER A 17 -9.18 14.95 13.09
C SER A 17 -7.74 14.63 12.68
N PRO A 18 -7.23 15.21 11.58
CA PRO A 18 -5.88 14.93 11.13
C PRO A 18 -4.85 15.47 12.12
N CYS A 19 -3.91 14.62 12.53
CA CYS A 19 -2.76 15.04 13.32
C CYS A 19 -1.73 15.69 12.38
N SER A 20 -1.27 16.90 12.70
CA SER A 20 -0.24 17.59 11.89
C SER A 20 1.19 17.21 12.25
N MET A 21 1.39 16.29 13.22
CA MET A 21 2.71 15.72 13.50
C MET A 21 3.09 14.75 12.39
N ARG A 22 4.38 14.74 12.03
CA ARG A 22 4.90 13.73 11.10
C ARG A 22 5.19 12.44 11.87
N TRP A 23 4.92 11.30 11.24
CA TRP A 23 5.19 9.98 11.83
C TRP A 23 6.64 9.83 12.27
N GLU A 24 7.57 10.38 11.49
CA GLU A 24 9.02 10.32 11.74
C GLU A 24 9.42 11.02 13.03
N ASP A 25 8.65 12.00 13.48
CA ASP A 25 8.94 12.83 14.65
C ASP A 25 8.32 12.24 15.94
N LEU A 26 7.70 11.06 15.86
CA LEU A 26 7.08 10.37 16.98
C LEU A 26 8.03 9.31 17.58
N ASP A 27 7.93 9.11 18.89
CA ASP A 27 8.74 8.12 19.62
C ASP A 27 8.04 6.76 19.68
N GLY A 28 8.76 5.69 19.35
CA GLY A 28 8.26 4.32 19.42
C GLY A 28 8.81 3.43 18.31
N ASP A 29 8.05 2.41 17.93
CA ASP A 29 8.47 1.40 16.96
C ASP A 29 7.78 1.58 15.59
N ALA A 30 7.81 0.54 14.76
CA ALA A 30 7.22 0.57 13.42
C ALA A 30 5.69 0.40 13.42
N GLN A 31 5.12 -0.18 14.48
CA GLN A 31 3.69 -0.48 14.63
C GLN A 31 2.98 0.57 15.48
N MET A 32 3.60 1.07 16.55
CA MET A 32 3.03 2.02 17.48
C MET A 32 4.04 3.09 17.88
N ARG A 33 3.62 4.35 17.81
CA ARG A 33 4.38 5.49 18.31
C ARG A 33 3.53 6.38 19.19
N HIS A 34 4.12 6.98 20.19
CA HIS A 34 3.45 7.96 21.04
C HIS A 34 3.59 9.36 20.45
N CYS A 35 2.47 10.07 20.34
CA CYS A 35 2.47 11.47 19.93
C CYS A 35 2.32 12.40 21.11
N GLY A 36 3.35 13.19 21.40
CA GLY A 36 3.33 14.17 22.50
C GLY A 36 2.27 15.26 22.34
N ARG A 37 1.82 15.54 21.11
CA ARG A 37 0.82 16.59 20.84
C ARG A 37 -0.60 16.16 21.15
N CYS A 38 -1.04 15.02 20.63
CA CYS A 38 -2.37 14.49 20.95
C CYS A 38 -2.39 13.64 22.23
N ARG A 39 -1.22 13.30 22.79
CA ARG A 39 -1.04 12.44 23.97
C ARG A 39 -1.72 11.07 23.82
N LEU A 40 -1.76 10.57 22.59
CA LEU A 40 -2.31 9.27 22.23
C LEU A 40 -1.25 8.39 21.58
N ASN A 41 -1.44 7.08 21.70
CA ASN A 41 -0.72 6.10 20.90
C ASN A 41 -1.27 6.15 19.48
N VAL A 42 -0.34 6.22 18.53
CA VAL A 42 -0.62 6.28 17.11
C VAL A 42 -0.17 4.99 16.45
N TYR A 43 -1.12 4.27 15.87
CA TYR A 43 -0.89 2.95 15.29
C TYR A 43 -0.70 3.04 13.77
N ASN A 44 0.35 2.42 13.25
CA ASN A 44 0.64 2.38 11.84
C ASN A 44 -0.04 1.17 11.18
N PHE A 45 -1.17 1.41 10.54
CA PHE A 45 -1.94 0.34 9.88
C PHE A 45 -1.22 -0.23 8.66
N SER A 46 -0.32 0.53 8.04
CA SER A 46 0.48 0.03 6.92
C SER A 46 1.49 -1.05 7.34
N ALA A 47 1.83 -1.12 8.62
CA ALA A 47 2.67 -2.17 9.20
C ALA A 47 1.87 -3.39 9.72
N MET A 48 0.54 -3.35 9.67
CA MET A 48 -0.36 -4.35 10.26
C MET A 48 -1.15 -5.10 9.18
N THR A 49 -1.62 -6.31 9.50
CA THR A 49 -2.60 -7.04 8.67
C THR A 49 -4.01 -6.52 8.91
N ARG A 50 -4.94 -6.88 8.02
CA ARG A 50 -6.36 -6.52 8.18
C ARG A 50 -6.93 -7.02 9.51
N ASP A 51 -6.65 -8.27 9.86
CA ASP A 51 -7.16 -8.88 11.10
C ASP A 51 -6.62 -8.19 12.36
N GLU A 52 -5.35 -7.80 12.35
CA GLU A 52 -4.72 -7.03 13.43
C GLU A 52 -5.37 -5.65 13.58
N ILE A 53 -5.67 -4.97 12.47
CA ILE A 53 -6.36 -3.66 12.47
C ILE A 53 -7.79 -3.82 12.98
N THR A 54 -8.54 -4.81 12.51
CA THR A 54 -9.91 -5.07 12.96
C THR A 54 -9.97 -5.32 14.45
N THR A 55 -9.09 -6.20 14.96
CA THR A 55 -9.00 -6.50 16.40
C THR A 55 -8.65 -5.26 17.22
N LEU A 56 -7.75 -4.41 16.71
CA LEU A 56 -7.35 -3.17 17.37
C LEU A 56 -8.51 -2.17 17.42
N VAL A 57 -9.23 -1.99 16.31
CA VAL A 57 -10.38 -1.10 16.21
C VAL A 57 -11.52 -1.58 17.12
N GLU A 58 -11.80 -2.87 17.17
CA GLU A 58 -12.80 -3.47 18.07
C GLU A 58 -12.43 -3.26 19.55
N ARG A 59 -11.17 -3.50 19.92
CA ARG A 59 -10.68 -3.34 21.30
C ARG A 59 -10.78 -1.89 21.80
N HIS A 60 -10.57 -0.92 20.92
CA HIS A 60 -10.56 0.50 21.26
C HIS A 60 -11.86 1.23 20.88
N GLU A 61 -12.93 0.48 20.55
CA GLU A 61 -14.24 1.03 20.15
C GLU A 61 -14.12 2.08 19.03
N GLY A 62 -13.15 1.92 18.14
CA GLY A 62 -12.86 2.87 17.06
C GLY A 62 -12.19 4.19 17.48
N ARG A 63 -12.03 4.48 18.78
CA ARG A 63 -11.37 5.70 19.28
C ARG A 63 -9.89 5.48 19.46
N LEU A 64 -9.16 5.52 18.35
CA LEU A 64 -7.69 5.45 18.37
C LEU A 64 -7.09 6.37 17.31
N CYS A 65 -5.86 6.80 17.54
CA CYS A 65 -5.11 7.56 16.54
C CYS A 65 -4.42 6.55 15.62
N GLY A 66 -4.66 6.65 14.31
CA GLY A 66 -4.04 5.77 13.33
C GLY A 66 -3.34 6.56 12.24
N GLY A 67 -2.28 5.96 11.71
CA GLY A 67 -1.55 6.43 10.55
C GLY A 67 -1.61 5.39 9.44
N PHE A 68 -1.99 5.81 8.24
CA PHE A 68 -2.03 4.92 7.08
C PHE A 68 -1.77 5.65 5.77
N TYR A 69 -1.36 4.87 4.76
CA TYR A 69 -1.35 5.34 3.38
C TYR A 69 -2.69 5.00 2.74
N ARG A 70 -3.29 5.99 2.07
CA ARG A 70 -4.50 5.79 1.26
C ARG A 70 -4.13 5.86 -0.21
N ARG A 71 -4.57 4.87 -0.99
CA ARG A 71 -4.39 4.86 -2.44
C ARG A 71 -5.47 5.74 -3.10
N PRO A 72 -5.25 6.23 -4.33
CA PRO A 72 -6.28 6.92 -5.12
C PRO A 72 -7.62 6.17 -5.30
N ASP A 73 -7.67 4.84 -5.09
CA ASP A 73 -8.92 4.07 -5.09
C ASP A 73 -9.67 4.12 -3.75
N GLY A 74 -9.17 4.88 -2.77
CA GLY A 74 -9.76 5.03 -1.44
C GLY A 74 -9.36 3.94 -0.45
N THR A 75 -8.72 2.86 -0.91
CA THR A 75 -8.35 1.73 -0.03
C THR A 75 -7.13 2.04 0.83
N ILE A 76 -7.16 1.53 2.06
CA ILE A 76 -6.05 1.62 3.01
C ILE A 76 -4.99 0.58 2.63
N LEU A 77 -3.72 1.01 2.57
CA LEU A 77 -2.60 0.10 2.42
C LEU A 77 -2.31 -0.60 3.75
N THR A 78 -2.42 -1.93 3.73
CA THR A 78 -2.05 -2.84 4.83
C THR A 78 -0.89 -3.75 4.40
N ARG A 79 -0.26 -4.43 5.36
CA ARG A 79 0.88 -5.34 5.13
C ARG A 79 0.53 -6.50 4.18
N ASP A 80 -0.69 -7.00 4.28
CA ASP A 80 -1.26 -8.11 3.53
C ASP A 80 -2.05 -7.66 2.28
N CYS A 81 -1.90 -6.41 1.84
CA CYS A 81 -2.62 -5.89 0.68
C CYS A 81 -2.44 -6.81 -0.55
N PRO A 82 -3.52 -7.45 -1.06
CA PRO A 82 -3.41 -8.48 -2.11
C PRO A 82 -2.86 -7.90 -3.42
N VAL A 83 -3.13 -6.63 -3.70
CA VAL A 83 -2.61 -5.94 -4.88
C VAL A 83 -1.10 -5.68 -4.73
N GLY A 84 -0.65 -5.27 -3.54
CA GLY A 84 0.78 -5.10 -3.24
C GLY A 84 1.55 -6.41 -3.36
N VAL A 85 1.03 -7.47 -2.75
CA VAL A 85 1.61 -8.82 -2.83
C VAL A 85 1.66 -9.32 -4.28
N ARG A 86 0.61 -9.11 -5.07
CA ARG A 86 0.60 -9.46 -6.51
C ARG A 86 1.65 -8.67 -7.29
N ALA A 87 1.79 -7.37 -7.04
CA ALA A 87 2.79 -6.52 -7.69
C ALA A 87 4.22 -6.95 -7.35
N VAL A 88 4.49 -7.26 -6.08
CA VAL A 88 5.78 -7.81 -5.62
C VAL A 88 6.07 -9.16 -6.28
N ARG A 89 5.11 -10.10 -6.26
CA ARG A 89 5.25 -11.41 -6.92
C ARG A 89 5.53 -11.28 -8.41
N ALA A 90 4.82 -10.39 -9.12
CA ALA A 90 5.05 -10.14 -10.54
C ALA A 90 6.44 -9.53 -10.81
N ARG A 91 6.94 -8.67 -9.92
CA ARG A 91 8.32 -8.13 -9.99
C ARG A 91 9.35 -9.23 -9.78
N VAL A 92 9.19 -10.06 -8.75
CA VAL A 92 10.08 -11.19 -8.45
C VAL A 92 10.12 -12.16 -9.63
N ARG A 93 8.97 -12.55 -10.19
CA ARG A 93 8.90 -13.41 -11.39
C ARG A 93 9.66 -12.83 -12.59
N ARG A 94 9.51 -11.53 -12.85
CA ARG A 94 10.23 -10.85 -13.95
C ARG A 94 11.73 -10.81 -13.72
N VAL A 95 12.18 -10.54 -12.49
CA VAL A 95 13.61 -10.54 -12.14
C VAL A 95 14.18 -11.95 -12.25
N ALA A 96 13.49 -12.96 -11.70
CA ALA A 96 13.89 -14.36 -11.80
C ALA A 96 13.99 -14.81 -13.27
N ALA A 97 13.03 -14.46 -14.13
CA ALA A 97 13.08 -14.77 -15.55
C ALA A 97 14.28 -14.12 -16.27
N ARG A 98 14.64 -12.87 -15.91
CA ARG A 98 15.83 -12.20 -16.45
C ARG A 98 17.12 -12.90 -16.01
N ILE A 99 17.23 -13.27 -14.74
CA ILE A 99 18.39 -14.01 -14.22
C ILE A 99 18.50 -15.36 -14.93
N ALA A 100 17.39 -16.11 -15.05
CA ALA A 100 17.34 -17.38 -15.75
C ALA A 100 17.72 -17.26 -17.23
N ALA A 101 17.30 -16.19 -17.92
CA ALA A 101 17.69 -15.93 -19.30
C ALA A 101 19.20 -15.64 -19.44
N VAL A 102 19.79 -14.86 -18.54
CA VAL A 102 21.24 -14.58 -18.54
C VAL A 102 22.05 -15.86 -18.27
N VAL A 103 21.63 -16.67 -17.28
CA VAL A 103 22.29 -17.94 -16.96
C VAL A 103 22.11 -18.95 -18.10
N GLY A 104 20.91 -19.05 -18.68
CA GLY A 104 20.61 -19.95 -19.80
C GLY A 104 21.38 -19.57 -21.07
N VAL A 105 21.54 -18.28 -21.38
CA VAL A 105 22.40 -17.80 -22.46
C VAL A 105 23.87 -18.04 -22.14
N GLY A 106 24.33 -17.81 -20.90
CA GLY A 106 25.71 -18.07 -20.49
C GLY A 106 26.12 -19.55 -20.57
N LEU A 107 25.18 -20.47 -20.30
CA LEU A 107 25.39 -21.91 -20.42
C LEU A 107 25.14 -22.44 -21.85
N GLY A 108 24.30 -21.76 -22.65
CA GLY A 108 24.00 -22.13 -24.04
C GLY A 108 24.93 -21.50 -25.09
N ALA A 109 25.58 -20.36 -24.78
CA ALA A 109 26.47 -19.63 -25.68
C ALA A 109 27.85 -20.29 -25.87
N GLY A 110 28.11 -21.42 -25.22
CA GLY A 110 29.22 -22.29 -25.60
C GLY A 110 29.05 -22.94 -26.98
N VAL A 111 27.85 -22.93 -27.58
CA VAL A 111 27.56 -23.75 -28.77
C VAL A 111 27.05 -22.99 -30.00
N LEU A 112 26.48 -21.77 -29.92
CA LEU A 112 26.00 -21.07 -31.13
C LEU A 112 26.33 -19.55 -31.17
N ALA A 113 27.30 -19.24 -32.04
CA ALA A 113 27.43 -18.04 -32.85
C ALA A 113 27.53 -16.65 -32.16
N ILE A 114 28.75 -16.15 -32.14
CA ILE A 114 29.11 -14.74 -31.94
C ILE A 114 28.93 -14.00 -33.27
N GLU A 115 27.75 -13.42 -33.52
CA GLU A 115 27.56 -12.36 -34.53
C GLU A 115 26.49 -11.37 -34.02
N ALA A 116 26.77 -10.76 -32.86
CA ALA A 116 25.95 -9.68 -32.34
C ALA A 116 26.38 -8.35 -32.96
N ARG A 117 25.76 -8.00 -34.09
CA ARG A 117 25.81 -6.64 -34.66
C ARG A 117 25.41 -5.62 -33.60
N GLY A 118 26.30 -4.65 -33.38
CA GLY A 118 26.15 -3.61 -32.38
C GLY A 118 24.91 -2.75 -32.61
N THR A 119 23.97 -2.82 -31.67
CA THR A 119 23.00 -1.75 -31.47
C THR A 119 23.63 -0.76 -30.48
N ARG A 120 23.97 0.44 -30.98
CA ARG A 120 24.30 1.59 -30.13
C ARG A 120 23.06 1.96 -29.33
N GLY A 121 22.89 1.32 -28.18
CA GLY A 121 21.88 1.68 -27.20
C GLY A 121 22.21 3.05 -26.62
N ARG A 122 21.29 4.01 -26.77
CA ARG A 122 21.30 5.24 -25.98
C ARG A 122 21.45 4.83 -24.51
N THR A 123 22.42 5.41 -23.82
CA THR A 123 22.60 5.28 -22.37
C THR A 123 21.42 5.94 -21.66
N LEU A 124 20.30 5.22 -21.60
CA LEU A 124 19.26 5.51 -20.63
C LEU A 124 19.84 5.11 -19.29
N ASP A 125 20.10 6.09 -18.42
CA ASP A 125 20.46 5.83 -17.04
C ASP A 125 19.30 5.05 -16.38
N PRO A 126 19.47 3.73 -16.16
CA PRO A 126 18.41 2.87 -15.68
C PRO A 126 18.08 3.20 -14.22
N VAL A 127 19.02 3.81 -13.48
CA VAL A 127 18.86 4.18 -12.08
C VAL A 127 17.99 5.44 -11.97
N ALA A 128 18.21 6.44 -12.82
CA ALA A 128 17.40 7.67 -12.87
C ALA A 128 15.92 7.38 -13.23
N THR A 129 15.70 6.49 -14.19
CA THR A 129 14.35 6.10 -14.64
C THR A 129 13.57 5.36 -13.54
N VAL A 130 14.26 4.54 -12.74
CA VAL A 130 13.65 3.82 -11.62
C VAL A 130 13.33 4.79 -10.48
N ARG A 131 14.22 5.73 -10.14
CA ARG A 131 14.02 6.70 -9.06
C ARG A 131 12.80 7.60 -9.30
N ALA A 132 12.58 8.04 -10.54
CA ALA A 132 11.41 8.86 -10.90
C ALA A 132 10.07 8.10 -10.75
N LYS A 133 10.07 6.77 -10.88
CA LYS A 133 8.87 5.94 -10.72
C LYS A 133 8.59 5.48 -9.28
N LEU A 134 9.51 5.73 -8.35
CA LEU A 134 9.41 5.29 -6.95
C LEU A 134 9.00 6.40 -5.97
N ALA A 135 8.72 7.61 -6.43
CA ALA A 135 8.16 8.64 -5.55
C ALA A 135 6.84 8.16 -4.93
N PRO A 136 6.66 8.21 -3.60
CA PRO A 136 5.44 7.74 -2.97
C PRO A 136 4.28 8.65 -3.40
N ALA A 137 3.36 8.08 -4.20
CA ALA A 137 2.19 8.79 -4.72
C ALA A 137 1.07 8.98 -3.68
N SER A 138 1.24 8.45 -2.47
CA SER A 138 0.22 8.51 -1.42
C SER A 138 0.76 9.26 -0.21
N PRO A 139 0.13 10.37 0.22
CA PRO A 139 0.45 10.99 1.48
C PRO A 139 0.13 10.02 2.63
N PHE A 140 1.00 9.96 3.63
CA PHE A 140 0.67 9.30 4.89
C PHE A 140 -0.32 10.18 5.64
N VAL A 141 -1.52 9.67 5.89
CA VAL A 141 -2.57 10.39 6.59
C VAL A 141 -2.60 9.89 8.03
N MET A 142 -2.43 10.82 8.96
CA MET A 142 -2.46 10.56 10.40
C MET A 142 -3.64 11.26 11.03
N GLY A 143 -4.33 10.61 11.96
CA GLY A 143 -5.29 11.30 12.82
C GLY A 143 -6.24 10.36 13.55
N GLU A 144 -7.19 10.96 14.25
CA GLU A 144 -8.20 10.22 15.00
C GLU A 144 -9.12 9.49 14.05
N ILE A 145 -9.27 8.19 14.28
CA ILE A 145 -10.12 7.36 13.45
C ILE A 145 -11.57 7.53 13.90
N MET A 146 -12.46 7.72 12.94
CA MET A 146 -13.87 7.44 13.12
C MET A 146 -14.26 6.33 12.16
N LEU A 147 -15.02 5.36 12.68
CA LEU A 147 -15.83 4.49 11.86
C LEU A 147 -16.97 5.33 11.31
N THR A 148 -16.89 5.72 10.03
CA THR A 148 -18.06 6.32 9.40
C THR A 148 -19.17 5.26 9.34
N PRO A 149 -20.43 5.61 9.66
CA PRO A 149 -21.54 4.70 9.46
C PRO A 149 -21.57 4.24 7.99
N PRO A 150 -22.08 3.03 7.71
CA PRO A 150 -22.16 2.52 6.34
C PRO A 150 -22.80 3.59 5.45
N PRO A 151 -22.34 3.78 4.19
CA PRO A 151 -23.01 4.67 3.27
C PRO A 151 -24.46 4.21 3.19
N VAL A 152 -25.37 5.02 3.71
CA VAL A 152 -26.80 4.79 3.55
C VAL A 152 -26.99 4.84 2.04
N ALA A 153 -27.32 3.69 1.43
CA ALA A 153 -27.64 3.64 0.02
C ALA A 153 -28.63 4.77 -0.25
N PRO A 154 -28.48 5.55 -1.34
CA PRO A 154 -29.44 6.59 -1.65
C PRO A 154 -30.81 5.91 -1.65
N ALA A 155 -31.67 6.35 -0.73
CA ALA A 155 -33.03 5.87 -0.65
C ALA A 155 -33.58 5.97 -2.07
N ALA A 156 -33.95 4.82 -2.64
CA ALA A 156 -34.59 4.79 -3.94
C ALA A 156 -35.69 5.85 -3.89
N ALA A 157 -35.55 6.89 -4.70
CA ALA A 157 -36.60 7.87 -4.87
C ALA A 157 -37.85 7.07 -5.23
N ASN A 158 -38.86 7.11 -4.36
CA ASN A 158 -40.16 6.54 -4.68
C ASN A 158 -40.63 7.23 -5.96
N PRO A 159 -40.94 6.50 -7.04
CA PRO A 159 -41.36 7.11 -8.30
C PRO A 159 -42.82 7.61 -8.29
N ASP A 160 -43.40 7.87 -7.11
CA ASP A 160 -44.81 8.25 -6.94
C ASP A 160 -44.96 9.47 -6.02
N GLU A 161 -44.49 10.64 -6.45
CA GLU A 161 -45.02 11.96 -6.06
C GLU A 161 -44.97 12.93 -7.25
#